data_AF-A0A520CKQ5-F1
#
_entry.id   AF-A0A520CKQ5-F1
#
_cell.length_a   1.000
_cell.length_b   1.000
_cell.length_c   1.000
_cell.angle_alpha   90.00
_cell.angle_beta   90.00
_cell.angle_gamma   90.00
#
_symmetry.space_group_name_H-M   'P 1'
#
loop_
_entity.id
_entity.type
_entity.pdbx_description
1 polymer ?
#
loop_
_entity_poly.entity_id
_entity_poly.type
_entity_poly.pdbx_seq_one_letter_code
_entity_poly.pdbx_strand_id
1 'polypeptide(L)'
;MNETNCKVAVLYQAEQPPVKDGLLKPMKPGGYADSGADIAYTLKERNVNIIIPTENPETENDLDWVFPDTKEGISKAISLGANTLWLNTVLYDGHPIEEFIVKGIYVVGQQPKMVDKYDDKTYTNKVLKDADLPIPKSVLIDKK
;
A
#
# COMPACT_ATOMS: atom_id res chain seq x y z
N MET A 1 12.92 -22.86 14.83
CA MET A 1 12.09 -21.65 14.72
C MET A 1 10.73 -22.15 14.28
N ASN A 2 9.67 -21.90 15.05
CA ASN A 2 8.33 -22.23 14.57
C ASN A 2 8.08 -21.35 13.34
N GLU A 3 7.89 -21.96 12.18
CA GLU A 3 7.53 -21.24 10.96
C GLU A 3 6.27 -20.43 11.26
N THR A 4 6.42 -19.10 11.33
CA THR A 4 5.27 -18.21 11.27
C THR A 4 4.62 -18.50 9.92
N ASN A 5 3.49 -19.22 9.95
CA ASN A 5 2.74 -19.53 8.74
C ASN A 5 2.14 -18.22 8.19
N CYS A 6 2.93 -17.50 7.41
CA CYS A 6 2.64 -16.20 6.86
C CYS A 6 1.60 -16.37 5.75
N LYS A 7 0.39 -15.83 5.97
CA LYS A 7 -0.72 -15.84 5.03
C LYS A 7 -0.90 -14.43 4.51
N VAL A 8 -0.38 -14.18 3.31
CA VAL A 8 -0.25 -12.85 2.72
C VAL A 8 -1.48 -12.53 1.90
N ALA A 9 -2.01 -11.31 2.01
CA ALA A 9 -2.91 -10.74 1.00
C ALA A 9 -2.31 -9.43 0.47
N VAL A 10 -2.51 -9.13 -0.81
CA VAL A 10 -2.02 -7.91 -1.45
C VAL A 10 -3.16 -6.91 -1.55
N LEU A 11 -2.92 -5.67 -1.13
CA LEU A 11 -3.89 -4.57 -1.23
C LEU A 11 -3.60 -3.70 -2.45
N TYR A 12 -4.66 -3.16 -3.06
CA TYR A 12 -4.58 -2.14 -4.09
C TYR A 12 -5.38 -0.89 -3.67
N GLN A 13 -5.07 0.25 -4.30
CA GLN A 13 -5.76 1.51 -4.07
C GLN A 13 -7.17 1.51 -4.67
N ALA A 14 -8.19 1.43 -3.83
CA ALA A 14 -9.59 1.48 -4.27
C ALA A 14 -10.22 2.87 -4.12
N GLU A 15 -9.69 3.70 -3.22
CA GLU A 15 -10.23 5.01 -2.91
C GLU A 15 -9.24 6.16 -3.15
N GLN A 16 -9.79 7.35 -3.38
CA GLN A 16 -9.00 8.57 -3.50
C GLN A 16 -8.41 8.90 -2.13
N PRO A 17 -7.11 9.26 -2.05
CA PRO A 17 -6.54 9.76 -0.81
C PRO A 17 -7.15 11.12 -0.49
N PRO A 18 -7.18 11.52 0.80
CA PRO A 18 -7.71 12.82 1.20
C PRO A 18 -6.92 13.98 0.57
N VAL A 19 -7.60 15.12 0.40
CA VAL A 19 -6.94 16.37 0.00
C VAL A 19 -6.01 16.81 1.13
N LYS A 20 -4.75 17.13 0.78
CA LYS A 20 -3.74 17.59 1.72
C LYS A 20 -3.16 18.91 1.23
N ASP A 21 -3.19 19.94 2.07
CA ASP A 21 -2.71 21.30 1.76
C ASP A 21 -3.28 21.86 0.44
N GLY A 22 -4.54 21.54 0.16
CA GLY A 22 -5.23 21.92 -1.08
C GLY A 22 -4.84 21.10 -2.33
N LEU A 23 -3.97 20.12 -2.19
CA LEU A 23 -3.53 19.22 -3.25
C LEU A 23 -4.23 17.86 -3.12
N LEU A 24 -4.84 17.40 -4.22
CA LEU A 24 -5.38 16.05 -4.36
C LEU A 24 -4.42 15.22 -5.21
N LYS A 25 -3.93 14.11 -4.67
CA LYS A 25 -3.16 13.14 -5.46
C LYS A 25 -4.13 12.37 -6.36
N PRO A 26 -3.95 12.37 -7.69
CA PRO A 26 -4.82 11.59 -8.56
C PRO A 26 -4.60 10.09 -8.31
N MET A 27 -5.67 9.31 -8.45
CA MET A 27 -5.54 7.85 -8.47
C MET A 27 -4.82 7.42 -9.74
N LYS A 28 -4.02 6.37 -9.61
CA LYS A 28 -3.58 5.63 -10.79
C LYS A 28 -4.78 4.89 -11.40
N PRO A 29 -4.87 4.79 -12.74
CA PRO A 29 -5.79 3.85 -13.37
C PRO A 29 -5.59 2.44 -12.79
N GLY A 30 -6.68 1.78 -12.40
CA GLY A 30 -6.64 0.45 -11.78
C GLY A 30 -6.07 0.41 -10.35
N GLY A 31 -5.63 1.54 -9.79
CA GLY A 31 -5.25 1.61 -8.38
C GLY A 31 -4.10 0.69 -7.98
N TYR A 32 -3.13 0.44 -8.87
CA TYR A 32 -2.04 -0.53 -8.67
C TYR A 32 -2.50 -2.00 -8.59
N ALA A 33 -3.73 -2.33 -9.02
CA ALA A 33 -4.19 -3.71 -9.06
C ALA A 33 -3.31 -4.58 -9.96
N ASP A 34 -2.88 -4.06 -11.11
CA ASP A 34 -1.96 -4.69 -12.06
C ASP A 34 -0.68 -5.22 -11.40
N SER A 35 0.10 -4.32 -10.82
CA SER A 35 1.34 -4.65 -10.11
C SER A 35 1.08 -5.47 -8.84
N GLY A 36 -0.09 -5.29 -8.21
CA GLY A 36 -0.49 -6.10 -7.06
C GLY A 36 -0.77 -7.55 -7.43
N ALA A 37 -1.38 -7.78 -8.60
CA ALA A 37 -1.63 -9.10 -9.15
C ALA A 37 -0.31 -9.81 -9.50
N ASP A 38 0.65 -9.11 -10.12
CA ASP A 38 2.00 -9.63 -10.38
C ASP A 38 2.69 -10.08 -9.09
N ILE A 39 2.60 -9.29 -8.02
CA ILE A 39 3.14 -9.64 -6.69
C ILE A 39 2.47 -10.91 -6.17
N ALA A 40 1.14 -10.94 -6.13
CA ALA A 40 0.38 -12.07 -5.59
C ALA A 40 0.63 -13.36 -6.39
N TYR A 41 0.60 -13.29 -7.72
CA TYR A 41 0.90 -14.38 -8.62
C TYR A 41 2.32 -14.93 -8.39
N THR A 42 3.32 -14.04 -8.37
CA THR A 42 4.72 -14.44 -8.17
C THR A 42 4.93 -15.09 -6.79
N LEU A 43 4.31 -14.57 -5.74
CA LEU A 43 4.38 -15.16 -4.40
C LEU A 43 3.75 -16.56 -4.36
N LYS A 44 2.59 -16.73 -5.01
CA LYS A 44 1.93 -18.03 -5.14
C LYS A 44 2.81 -19.06 -5.86
N GLU A 45 3.43 -18.68 -6.98
CA GLU A 45 4.38 -19.53 -7.73
C GLU A 45 5.62 -19.93 -6.90
N ARG A 46 5.94 -19.16 -5.86
CA ARG A 46 7.03 -19.48 -4.92
C ARG A 46 6.57 -20.23 -3.66
N ASN A 47 5.36 -20.79 -3.69
CA ASN A 47 4.76 -21.52 -2.56
C ASN A 47 4.61 -20.67 -1.28
N VAL A 48 4.48 -19.34 -1.42
CA VAL A 48 4.04 -18.48 -0.31
C VAL A 48 2.53 -18.65 -0.17
N ASN A 49 2.04 -18.78 1.07
CA ASN A 49 0.60 -18.87 1.33
C ASN A 49 -0.07 -17.53 1.05
N ILE A 50 -0.57 -17.40 -0.18
CA ILE A 50 -1.30 -16.24 -0.67
C ILE A 50 -2.80 -16.45 -0.45
N ILE A 51 -3.43 -15.43 0.13
CA ILE A 51 -4.87 -15.27 0.25
C ILE A 51 -5.33 -14.37 -0.90
N ILE A 52 -6.33 -14.82 -1.64
CA ILE A 52 -6.89 -14.15 -2.82
C ILE A 52 -8.41 -14.03 -2.71
N PRO A 53 -9.04 -13.05 -3.39
CA PRO A 53 -10.49 -12.84 -3.34
C PRO A 53 -11.35 -14.00 -3.84
N THR A 54 -10.84 -14.80 -4.78
CA THR A 54 -11.56 -15.88 -5.46
C THR A 54 -10.80 -17.21 -5.42
N GLU A 55 -11.51 -18.34 -5.49
CA GLU A 55 -10.91 -19.67 -5.49
C GLU A 55 -10.23 -20.02 -6.82
N ASN A 56 -10.76 -19.50 -7.93
CA ASN A 56 -10.27 -19.75 -9.30
C ASN A 56 -9.88 -18.42 -9.95
N PRO A 57 -8.70 -17.86 -9.61
CA PRO A 57 -8.30 -16.58 -10.16
C PRO A 57 -7.88 -16.70 -11.62
N GLU A 58 -8.33 -15.78 -12.47
CA GLU A 58 -7.87 -15.68 -13.85
C GLU A 58 -6.61 -14.82 -13.91
N THR A 59 -5.60 -15.25 -14.67
CA THR A 59 -4.32 -14.50 -14.80
C THR A 59 -4.46 -13.19 -15.56
N GLU A 60 -5.54 -13.01 -16.31
CA GLU A 60 -5.83 -11.81 -17.09
C GLU A 60 -6.72 -10.81 -16.33
N ASN A 61 -7.16 -11.16 -15.11
CA ASN A 61 -8.00 -10.33 -14.27
C ASN A 61 -7.28 -9.97 -12.96
N ASP A 62 -6.68 -8.78 -12.92
CA ASP A 62 -5.91 -8.31 -11.76
C ASP A 62 -6.68 -8.39 -10.44
N LEU A 63 -7.99 -8.08 -10.47
CA LEU A 63 -8.83 -8.02 -9.27
C LEU A 63 -9.11 -9.39 -8.65
N ASP A 64 -8.83 -10.48 -9.37
CA ASP A 64 -8.90 -11.83 -8.79
C ASP A 64 -7.73 -12.12 -7.84
N TRP A 65 -6.72 -11.24 -7.80
CA TRP A 65 -5.48 -11.44 -7.06
C TRP A 65 -5.28 -10.46 -5.90
N VAL A 66 -6.04 -9.36 -5.85
CA VAL A 66 -5.81 -8.25 -4.90
C VAL A 66 -7.09 -7.83 -4.19
N PHE A 67 -6.94 -7.32 -2.96
CA PHE A 67 -8.05 -6.77 -2.17
C PHE A 67 -8.02 -5.24 -2.19
N PRO A 68 -9.18 -4.56 -2.16
CA PRO A 68 -9.19 -3.12 -2.02
C PRO A 68 -8.67 -2.70 -0.65
N ASP A 69 -7.99 -1.55 -0.59
CA ASP A 69 -7.46 -0.95 0.64
C ASP A 69 -8.53 -0.28 1.53
N THR A 70 -9.80 -0.45 1.20
CA THR A 70 -10.93 -0.06 2.06
C THR A 70 -10.99 -0.89 3.32
N LYS A 71 -11.71 -0.40 4.34
CA LYS A 71 -11.93 -1.14 5.58
C LYS A 71 -12.61 -2.49 5.33
N GLU A 72 -13.56 -2.54 4.41
CA GLU A 72 -14.29 -3.76 4.02
C GLU A 72 -13.37 -4.74 3.29
N GLY A 73 -12.53 -4.25 2.37
CA GLY A 73 -11.55 -5.05 1.63
C GLY A 73 -10.51 -5.69 2.53
N ILE A 74 -9.93 -4.90 3.44
CA ILE A 74 -8.98 -5.38 4.43
C ILE A 74 -9.63 -6.39 5.38
N SER A 75 -10.84 -6.09 5.87
CA SER A 75 -11.60 -7.02 6.72
C SER A 75 -11.87 -8.35 6.01
N LYS A 76 -12.21 -8.30 4.72
CA LYS A 76 -12.44 -9.49 3.90
C LYS A 76 -11.17 -10.34 3.78
N ALA A 77 -10.03 -9.75 3.45
CA ALA A 77 -8.75 -10.46 3.38
C ALA A 77 -8.42 -11.18 4.70
N ILE A 78 -8.60 -10.48 5.83
CA ILE A 78 -8.36 -11.04 7.16
C ILE A 78 -9.35 -12.17 7.48
N SER A 79 -10.63 -12.01 7.14
CA SER A 79 -11.64 -13.06 7.35
C SER A 79 -11.35 -14.34 6.56
N LEU A 80 -10.67 -14.23 5.42
CA LEU A 80 -10.20 -15.36 4.61
C LEU A 80 -8.90 -15.98 5.16
N GLY A 81 -8.37 -15.42 6.25
CA GLY A 81 -7.25 -15.97 6.99
C GLY A 81 -5.92 -15.25 6.78
N ALA A 82 -5.91 -14.09 6.12
CA ALA A 82 -4.69 -13.29 5.99
C ALA A 82 -4.24 -12.78 7.38
N ASN A 83 -2.96 -12.96 7.68
CA ASN A 83 -2.32 -12.39 8.88
C ASN A 83 -1.23 -11.36 8.53
N THR A 84 -0.90 -11.25 7.24
CA THR A 84 0.09 -10.32 6.70
C THR A 84 -0.50 -9.62 5.47
N LEU A 85 -0.38 -8.30 5.40
CA LEU A 85 -0.90 -7.50 4.28
C LEU A 85 0.22 -6.79 3.55
N TRP A 86 0.32 -6.98 2.23
CA TRP A 86 1.23 -6.21 1.38
C TRP A 86 0.55 -4.94 0.90
N LEU A 87 1.10 -3.79 1.29
CA LEU A 87 0.49 -2.49 1.08
C LEU A 87 0.87 -1.92 -0.29
N ASN A 88 0.40 -2.53 -1.38
CA ASN A 88 0.58 -2.00 -2.74
C ASN A 88 -0.46 -0.92 -3.07
N THR A 89 -0.53 0.10 -2.21
CA THR A 89 -1.47 1.22 -2.29
C THR A 89 -0.80 2.54 -1.92
N VAL A 90 -1.50 3.66 -2.10
CA VAL A 90 -1.10 4.98 -1.61
C VAL A 90 -1.43 5.08 -0.12
N LEU A 91 -0.40 5.17 0.71
CA LEU A 91 -0.56 5.33 2.15
C LEU A 91 -0.58 6.81 2.56
N TYR A 92 -1.36 7.12 3.59
CA TYR A 92 -1.53 8.46 4.16
C TYR A 92 -1.92 8.36 5.64
N ASP A 93 -1.77 9.45 6.40
CA ASP A 93 -2.15 9.47 7.82
C ASP A 93 -3.67 9.24 7.95
N GLY A 94 -4.07 8.30 8.81
CA GLY A 94 -5.47 7.88 8.95
C GLY A 94 -5.95 6.88 7.90
N HIS A 95 -5.06 6.27 7.13
CA HIS A 95 -5.40 5.21 6.19
C HIS A 95 -6.09 4.01 6.91
N PRO A 96 -7.12 3.35 6.32
CA PRO A 96 -7.87 2.27 6.97
C PRO A 96 -7.03 1.14 7.60
N ILE A 97 -5.89 0.83 6.99
CA ILE A 97 -4.90 -0.16 7.47
C ILE A 97 -4.41 0.08 8.92
N GLU A 98 -4.37 1.33 9.39
CA GLU A 98 -3.85 1.66 10.72
C GLU A 98 -4.62 0.94 11.84
N GLU A 99 -5.95 0.81 11.69
CA GLU A 99 -6.81 0.09 12.64
C GLU A 99 -6.37 -1.38 12.79
N PHE A 100 -5.95 -2.01 11.69
CA PHE A 100 -5.61 -3.42 11.65
C PHE A 100 -4.17 -3.68 12.12
N ILE A 101 -3.24 -2.76 11.84
CA ILE A 101 -1.87 -2.81 12.38
C ILE A 101 -1.92 -2.78 13.92
N VAL A 102 -2.74 -1.90 14.51
CA VAL A 102 -2.94 -1.84 15.98
C VAL A 102 -3.52 -3.14 16.54
N LYS A 103 -4.32 -3.86 15.75
CA LYS A 103 -4.88 -5.18 16.08
C LYS A 103 -3.90 -6.35 15.87
N GLY A 104 -2.66 -6.07 15.48
CA GLY A 104 -1.60 -7.07 15.34
C GLY A 104 -1.48 -7.72 13.97
N ILE A 105 -2.10 -7.14 12.93
CA ILE A 105 -1.85 -7.56 11.54
C ILE A 105 -0.45 -7.11 11.13
N TYR A 106 0.32 -8.05 10.56
CA TYR A 106 1.64 -7.74 10.00
C TYR A 106 1.48 -7.06 8.65
N VAL A 107 2.42 -6.20 8.29
CA VAL A 107 2.41 -5.50 7.00
C VAL A 107 3.76 -5.57 6.31
N VAL A 108 3.72 -5.70 4.98
CA VAL A 108 4.86 -5.42 4.10
C VAL A 108 4.61 -4.06 3.47
N GLY A 109 5.46 -3.09 3.77
CA GLY A 109 5.30 -1.70 3.36
C GLY A 109 5.77 -0.73 4.42
N GLN A 110 5.38 0.53 4.27
CA GLN A 110 5.77 1.63 5.16
C GLN A 110 4.63 1.96 6.13
N GLN A 111 4.93 2.61 7.25
CA GLN A 111 3.90 3.10 8.17
C GLN A 111 3.16 4.28 7.53
N PRO A 112 1.81 4.35 7.55
CA PRO A 112 1.09 5.38 6.81
C PRO A 112 1.46 6.82 7.22
N LYS A 113 1.60 7.09 8.53
CA LYS A 113 2.13 8.36 9.05
C LYS A 113 3.51 8.75 8.52
N MET A 114 4.38 7.77 8.29
CA MET A 114 5.72 8.05 7.76
C MET A 114 5.65 8.37 6.27
N VAL A 115 4.84 7.62 5.50
CA VAL A 115 4.59 7.94 4.09
C VAL A 115 4.01 9.34 3.96
N ASP A 116 2.97 9.65 4.73
CA ASP A 116 2.31 10.96 4.70
C ASP A 116 3.28 12.12 4.95
N LYS A 117 4.21 11.93 5.90
CA LYS A 117 5.25 12.90 6.25
C LYS A 117 6.32 13.03 5.18
N TYR A 118 6.82 11.93 4.63
CA TYR A 118 7.96 11.93 3.69
C TYR A 118 7.55 12.02 2.21
N ASP A 119 6.26 11.89 1.89
CA ASP A 119 5.74 12.21 0.56
C ASP A 119 5.68 13.72 0.28
N ASP A 120 5.74 14.56 1.32
CA ASP A 120 6.00 15.99 1.16
C ASP A 120 7.44 16.18 0.66
N LYS A 121 7.56 16.43 -0.64
CA LYS A 121 8.83 16.67 -1.32
C LYS A 121 9.62 17.84 -0.72
N THR A 122 8.94 18.87 -0.24
CA THR A 122 9.59 20.04 0.37
C THR A 122 10.22 19.65 1.70
N TYR A 123 9.45 18.97 2.55
CA TYR A 123 9.94 18.46 3.82
C TYR A 123 11.08 17.44 3.62
N THR A 124 10.89 16.46 2.75
CA THR A 124 11.90 15.42 2.49
C THR A 124 13.19 16.00 1.91
N ASN A 125 13.11 16.93 0.95
CA ASN A 125 14.30 17.61 0.44
C ASN A 125 15.02 18.40 1.54
N LYS A 126 14.28 19.04 2.45
CA LYS A 126 14.88 19.73 3.60
C LYS A 126 15.62 18.75 4.51
N VAL A 127 14.99 17.62 4.88
CA VAL A 127 15.62 16.60 5.74
C VAL A 127 16.89 16.03 5.11
N LEU A 128 16.84 15.69 3.81
CA LEU A 128 18.01 15.19 3.08
C LEU A 128 19.14 16.22 3.04
N LYS A 129 18.81 17.49 2.78
CA LYS A 129 19.78 18.59 2.77
C LYS A 129 20.41 18.83 4.15
N ASP A 130 19.60 18.82 5.22
CA ASP A 130 20.08 19.01 6.59
C ASP A 130 20.99 17.85 7.04
N ALA A 131 20.90 16.68 6.38
CA ALA A 131 21.76 15.51 6.58
C ALA A 131 22.97 15.44 5.61
N ASP A 132 23.27 16.52 4.88
CA ASP A 132 24.36 16.60 3.89
C ASP A 132 24.26 15.56 2.75
N LEU A 133 23.04 15.16 2.40
CA LEU A 133 22.76 14.27 1.27
C LEU A 133 22.45 15.08 -0.01
N PRO A 134 22.87 14.59 -1.19
CA PRO A 134 22.63 15.28 -2.45
C PRO A 134 21.14 15.31 -2.79
N ILE A 135 20.64 16.49 -3.18
CA ILE A 135 19.27 16.69 -3.67
C ILE A 135 19.27 17.39 -5.04
N PRO A 136 18.31 17.09 -5.93
CA PRO A 136 18.12 17.88 -7.15
C PRO A 136 17.81 19.34 -6.82
N LYS A 137 18.31 20.27 -7.64
CA LYS A 137 17.89 21.68 -7.56
C LYS A 137 16.40 21.77 -7.86
N SER A 138 15.63 22.38 -6.97
CA SER A 138 14.19 22.60 -7.11
C SER A 138 13.83 24.05 -6.81
N VAL A 139 12.81 24.57 -7.49
CA VAL A 139 12.18 25.86 -7.15
C VAL A 139 10.71 25.61 -6.89
N LEU A 140 10.15 26.26 -5.87
CA LEU A 140 8.70 26.27 -5.67
C LEU A 140 8.08 27.28 -6.63
N ILE A 141 7.09 26.85 -7.41
CA ILE A 141 6.31 27.73 -8.27
C ILE A 141 4.98 27.98 -7.55
N ASP A 142 4.76 29.20 -7.07
CA ASP A 142 3.47 29.65 -6.56
C ASP A 142 2.73 30.48 -7.62
N LYS A 143 1.40 30.58 -7.49
CA LYS A 143 0.63 31.56 -8.26
C LYS A 143 0.81 32.92 -7.58
N LYS A 144 1.38 33.89 -8.31
CA LYS A 144 1.28 35.31 -7.97
C LYS A 144 -0.18 35.77 -8.02
#